data_AF-A0A936L2S9-F1
#
_entry.id   AF-A0A936L2S9-F1
#
_cell.length_a   1.000
_cell.length_b   1.000
_cell.length_c   1.000
_cell.angle_alpha   90.00
_cell.angle_beta   90.00
_cell.angle_gamma   90.00
#
_symmetry.space_group_name_H-M   'P 1'
#
loop_
_entity.id
_entity.type
_entity.pdbx_description
1 polymer ?
#
loop_
_entity_poly.entity_id
_entity_poly.type
_entity_poly.pdbx_seq_one_letter_code
_entity_poly.pdbx_strand_id
1 'polypeptide(L)'
;MNLNLQTITRILFLDIETVSEKAEFSQISETFQKLWAKKAISIQKSLEISNKEGIAALYKEKAGIFAEFSKIICISVGYLNSESKLRIKSFSGHDEKAILTSFSKLLEEHYPDPNNCFLCGHNVREFDIPFICRRMVKHQISLPPLLSISGKKPWQTEFIIDTMELWRFGDIKNYTSLELIATTLGIPTPKDDIDGSQVGSVYWEERDLNRIVLYCQKDVVTVVRLVQHLSLMDWIADDQIEFA
;
A
#
# COMPACT_ATOMS: atom_id res chain seq x y z
N MET A 1 -14.02 -7.22 15.20
CA MET A 1 -15.19 -6.91 14.34
C MET A 1 -15.55 -8.22 13.66
N ASN A 2 -16.76 -8.76 13.86
CA ASN A 2 -17.20 -9.94 13.12
C ASN A 2 -17.81 -9.46 11.81
N LEU A 3 -16.97 -9.28 10.78
CA LEU A 3 -17.48 -9.06 9.43
C LEU A 3 -18.26 -10.32 9.02
N ASN A 4 -19.33 -10.15 8.24
CA ASN A 4 -20.02 -11.27 7.62
C ASN A 4 -19.70 -11.29 6.12
N LEU A 5 -20.06 -12.38 5.44
CA LEU A 5 -19.76 -12.55 4.01
C LEU A 5 -20.37 -11.43 3.14
N GLN A 6 -21.54 -10.91 3.50
CA GLN A 6 -22.18 -9.81 2.77
C GLN A 6 -21.40 -8.50 2.87
N THR A 7 -20.70 -8.27 3.97
CA THR A 7 -19.82 -7.11 4.12
C THR A 7 -18.52 -7.31 3.34
N ILE A 8 -17.91 -8.51 3.42
CA ILE A 8 -16.62 -8.79 2.77
C ILE A 8 -16.69 -8.63 1.24
N THR A 9 -17.79 -9.00 0.59
CA THR A 9 -17.96 -8.83 -0.86
C THR A 9 -18.03 -7.36 -1.31
N ARG A 10 -18.19 -6.41 -0.37
CA ARG A 10 -18.19 -4.96 -0.64
C ARG A 10 -16.85 -4.29 -0.31
N ILE A 11 -15.85 -5.07 0.10
CA ILE A 11 -14.51 -4.59 0.40
C ILE A 11 -13.66 -4.71 -0.87
N LEU A 12 -12.97 -3.62 -1.22
CA LEU A 12 -11.81 -3.65 -2.09
C LEU A 12 -10.56 -3.73 -1.21
N PHE A 13 -9.89 -4.88 -1.26
CA PHE A 13 -8.60 -5.06 -0.62
C PHE A 13 -7.52 -4.44 -1.49
N LEU A 14 -6.52 -3.79 -0.91
CA LEU A 14 -5.45 -3.15 -1.66
C LEU A 14 -4.13 -3.10 -0.91
N ASP A 15 -3.09 -2.98 -1.69
CA ASP A 15 -1.72 -2.70 -1.29
C ASP A 15 -1.04 -1.90 -2.42
N ILE A 16 -0.04 -1.07 -2.09
CA ILE A 16 0.72 -0.28 -3.07
C ILE A 16 2.22 -0.52 -2.94
N GLU A 17 2.89 -0.47 -4.09
CA GLU A 17 4.34 -0.45 -4.14
C GLU A 17 4.90 0.83 -4.71
N THR A 18 5.93 1.32 -4.02
CA THR A 18 6.47 2.66 -4.22
C THR A 18 7.98 2.63 -4.32
N VAL A 19 8.51 3.50 -5.18
CA VAL A 19 9.96 3.64 -5.40
C VAL A 19 10.31 5.12 -5.42
N SER A 20 11.55 5.45 -5.10
CA SER A 20 12.06 6.81 -5.23
C SER A 20 11.75 7.40 -6.62
N GLU A 21 11.57 8.73 -6.73
CA GLU A 21 11.20 9.39 -8.00
C GLU A 21 12.29 9.17 -9.07
N LYS A 22 13.54 9.10 -8.62
CA LYS A 22 14.73 8.79 -9.41
C LYS A 22 15.57 7.73 -8.69
N ALA A 23 16.39 6.99 -9.43
CA ALA A 23 17.26 5.96 -8.85
C ALA A 23 18.28 6.59 -7.88
N GLU A 24 18.85 7.73 -8.27
CA GLU A 24 19.94 8.37 -7.54
C GLU A 24 19.55 9.74 -7.00
N PHE A 25 20.07 10.08 -5.82
CA PHE A 25 19.90 11.39 -5.20
C PHE A 25 20.40 12.54 -6.10
N SER A 26 21.45 12.30 -6.89
CA SER A 26 21.99 13.29 -7.83
C SER A 26 21.07 13.60 -9.02
N GLN A 27 20.07 12.74 -9.28
CA GLN A 27 19.16 12.87 -10.42
C GLN A 27 17.89 13.67 -10.11
N ILE A 28 17.58 13.92 -8.84
CA ILE A 28 16.49 14.83 -8.47
C ILE A 28 16.99 16.28 -8.54
N SER A 29 16.07 17.24 -8.69
CA SER A 29 16.45 18.65 -8.80
C SER A 29 17.14 19.17 -7.52
N GLU A 30 17.98 20.19 -7.65
CA GLU A 30 18.69 20.79 -6.50
C GLU A 30 17.74 21.23 -5.38
N THR A 31 16.55 21.72 -5.74
CA THR A 31 15.50 22.08 -4.79
C THR A 31 15.06 20.85 -3.99
N PHE A 32 14.76 19.74 -4.67
CA PHE A 32 14.39 18.49 -3.99
C PHE A 32 15.55 17.87 -3.21
N GLN A 33 16.79 18.01 -3.66
CA GLN A 33 17.97 17.60 -2.90
C GLN A 33 18.07 18.33 -1.55
N LYS A 34 17.86 19.65 -1.54
CA LYS A 34 17.84 20.46 -0.31
C LYS A 34 16.67 20.08 0.61
N LEU A 35 15.50 19.78 0.05
CA LEU A 35 14.33 19.35 0.82
C LEU A 35 14.54 17.95 1.42
N TRP A 36 15.11 17.03 0.64
CA TRP A 36 15.45 15.69 1.11
C TRP A 36 16.49 15.76 2.22
N ALA A 37 17.54 16.58 2.10
CA ALA A 37 18.55 16.75 3.15
C ALA A 37 17.91 17.15 4.51
N LYS A 38 16.95 18.09 4.50
CA LYS A 38 16.19 18.45 5.72
C LYS A 38 15.39 17.27 6.26
N LYS A 39 14.74 16.51 5.38
CA LYS A 39 13.95 15.33 5.75
C LYS A 39 14.83 14.21 6.33
N ALA A 40 15.96 13.90 5.70
CA ALA A 40 16.93 12.90 6.13
C ALA A 40 17.39 13.15 7.57
N ILE A 41 17.77 14.39 7.90
CA ILE A 41 18.18 14.80 9.25
C ILE A 41 17.05 14.59 10.28
N SER A 42 15.78 14.80 9.88
CA SER A 42 14.64 14.59 10.77
C SER A 42 14.35 13.12 11.07
N ILE A 43 14.64 12.23 10.12
CA ILE A 43 14.43 10.79 10.25
C ILE A 43 15.48 10.19 11.18
N GLN A 44 16.74 10.59 11.01
CA GLN A 44 17.85 10.00 11.74
C GLN A 44 18.68 11.11 12.38
N LYS A 45 18.49 11.29 13.70
CA LYS A 45 19.12 12.34 14.51
C LYS A 45 20.61 12.07 14.80
N SER A 46 21.33 11.37 13.93
CA SER A 46 22.75 11.05 14.13
C SER A 46 23.66 11.95 13.30
N LEU A 47 24.77 12.38 13.91
CA LEU A 47 25.80 13.23 13.28
C LEU A 47 26.44 12.61 12.03
N GLU A 48 26.41 11.28 11.87
CA GLU A 48 27.00 10.54 10.75
C GLU A 48 26.27 10.74 9.41
N ILE A 49 25.02 11.22 9.42
CA ILE A 49 24.22 11.42 8.20
C ILE A 49 24.28 12.86 7.70
N SER A 50 25.01 13.73 8.41
CA SER A 50 25.09 15.16 8.08
C SER A 50 25.84 15.45 6.78
N ASN A 51 26.64 14.50 6.28
CA ASN A 51 27.41 14.67 5.05
C ASN A 51 26.57 14.28 3.82
N LYS A 52 27.03 14.70 2.63
CA LYS A 52 26.30 14.49 1.37
C LYS A 52 26.12 13.01 1.03
N GLU A 53 27.09 12.17 1.39
CA GLU A 53 27.07 10.72 1.11
C GLU A 53 26.01 10.00 1.95
N GLY A 54 25.93 10.28 3.25
CA GLY A 54 24.90 9.74 4.13
C GLY A 54 23.48 10.15 3.73
N ILE A 55 23.29 11.41 3.33
CA ILE A 55 22.01 11.90 2.80
C ILE A 55 21.60 11.15 1.52
N ALA A 56 22.56 10.90 0.63
CA ALA A 56 22.32 10.17 -0.62
C ALA A 56 22.07 8.68 -0.38
N ALA A 57 22.76 8.05 0.58
CA ALA A 57 22.51 6.66 0.97
C ALA A 57 21.11 6.50 1.55
N LEU A 58 20.70 7.39 2.46
CA LEU A 58 19.36 7.36 3.04
C LEU A 58 18.28 7.63 1.99
N TYR A 59 18.57 8.40 0.94
CA TYR A 59 17.66 8.55 -0.20
C TYR A 59 17.34 7.21 -0.84
N LYS A 60 18.37 6.39 -1.13
CA LYS A 60 18.16 5.06 -1.72
C LYS A 60 17.31 4.15 -0.84
N GLU A 61 17.55 4.18 0.46
CA GLU A 61 16.86 3.31 1.42
C GLU A 61 15.43 3.77 1.73
N LYS A 62 15.20 5.07 1.89
CA LYS A 62 13.97 5.60 2.50
C LYS A 62 13.15 6.51 1.60
N ALA A 63 13.65 6.99 0.46
CA ALA A 63 12.86 7.93 -0.35
C ALA A 63 11.55 7.31 -0.86
N GLY A 64 11.54 5.99 -1.13
CA GLY A 64 10.35 5.23 -1.57
C GLY A 64 9.12 5.48 -0.70
N ILE A 65 9.28 5.48 0.62
CA ILE A 65 8.16 5.59 1.58
C ILE A 65 7.67 7.04 1.82
N PHE A 66 8.23 8.04 1.13
CA PHE A 66 7.78 9.44 1.26
C PHE A 66 7.19 9.96 -0.05
N ALA A 67 5.86 10.10 -0.09
CA ALA A 67 5.11 10.48 -1.28
C ALA A 67 5.62 11.72 -2.03
N GLU A 68 6.32 12.65 -1.37
CA GLU A 68 6.91 13.83 -2.01
C GLU A 68 8.20 13.52 -2.79
N PHE A 69 8.88 12.41 -2.50
CA PHE A 69 10.19 12.01 -3.06
C PHE A 69 10.16 10.70 -3.84
N SER A 70 8.99 10.05 -3.92
CA SER A 70 8.76 8.77 -4.57
C SER A 70 7.61 8.80 -5.55
N LYS A 71 7.31 7.67 -6.17
CA LYS A 71 6.19 7.43 -7.07
C LYS A 71 5.63 6.02 -6.86
N ILE A 72 4.35 5.83 -7.12
CA ILE A 72 3.70 4.52 -7.16
C ILE A 72 4.04 3.84 -8.48
N ILE A 73 4.40 2.56 -8.40
CA ILE A 73 4.69 1.71 -9.58
C ILE A 73 3.78 0.49 -9.68
N CYS A 74 3.05 0.17 -8.61
CA CYS A 74 2.06 -0.89 -8.57
C CYS A 74 0.98 -0.55 -7.55
N ILE A 75 -0.27 -0.84 -7.89
CA ILE A 75 -1.39 -0.94 -6.96
C ILE A 75 -2.03 -2.29 -7.24
N SER A 76 -1.96 -3.23 -6.30
CA SER A 76 -2.71 -4.48 -6.40
C SER A 76 -4.01 -4.34 -5.64
N VAL A 77 -5.07 -4.93 -6.19
CA VAL A 77 -6.39 -4.95 -5.57
C VAL A 77 -6.98 -6.35 -5.58
N GLY A 78 -7.78 -6.65 -4.56
CA GLY A 78 -8.47 -7.92 -4.38
C GLY A 78 -9.95 -7.70 -4.09
N TYR A 79 -10.81 -8.53 -4.67
CA TYR A 79 -12.25 -8.53 -4.38
C TYR A 79 -12.84 -9.93 -4.57
N LEU A 80 -13.90 -10.23 -3.82
CA LEU A 80 -14.63 -11.49 -3.97
C LEU A 80 -15.68 -11.38 -5.07
N ASN A 81 -15.70 -12.36 -5.98
CA ASN A 81 -16.77 -12.47 -6.98
C ASN A 81 -18.04 -13.13 -6.38
N SER A 82 -19.08 -13.30 -7.20
CA SER A 82 -20.34 -13.94 -6.79
C SER A 82 -20.21 -15.41 -6.36
N GLU A 83 -19.12 -16.07 -6.72
CA GLU A 83 -18.80 -17.46 -6.35
C GLU A 83 -17.88 -17.53 -5.12
N SER A 84 -17.66 -16.41 -4.42
CA SER A 84 -16.73 -16.29 -3.29
C SER A 84 -15.28 -16.64 -3.64
N LYS A 85 -14.89 -16.55 -4.91
CA LYS A 85 -13.49 -16.64 -5.34
C LYS A 85 -12.84 -15.26 -5.26
N LEU A 86 -11.57 -15.25 -4.87
CA LEU A 86 -10.78 -14.02 -4.80
C LEU A 86 -10.23 -13.70 -6.19
N ARG A 87 -10.59 -12.53 -6.72
CA ARG A 87 -9.96 -11.97 -7.91
C ARG A 87 -8.92 -10.95 -7.52
N ILE A 88 -7.72 -11.11 -8.04
CA ILE A 88 -6.60 -10.18 -7.89
C ILE A 88 -6.35 -9.48 -9.21
N LYS A 89 -6.19 -8.16 -9.17
CA LYS A 89 -5.86 -7.32 -10.32
C LYS A 89 -4.78 -6.33 -9.92
N SER A 90 -3.83 -6.05 -10.80
CA SER A 90 -2.80 -5.04 -10.54
C SER A 90 -2.78 -3.95 -11.59
N PHE A 91 -2.59 -2.70 -11.14
CA PHE A 91 -2.29 -1.55 -11.97
C PHE A 91 -0.80 -1.23 -11.80
N SER A 92 0.02 -1.54 -12.79
CA SER A 92 1.46 -1.37 -12.68
C SER A 92 2.06 -0.77 -13.96
N GLY A 93 3.22 -0.15 -13.81
CA GLY A 93 3.93 0.46 -14.92
C GLY A 93 4.91 1.53 -14.50
N HIS A 94 5.46 2.22 -15.51
CA HIS A 94 6.41 3.32 -15.29
C HIS A 94 5.73 4.70 -15.33
N ASP A 95 4.49 4.79 -15.82
CA ASP A 95 3.66 5.99 -15.82
C ASP A 95 2.66 5.95 -14.65
N GLU A 96 3.05 6.60 -13.55
CA GLU A 96 2.22 6.69 -12.33
C GLU A 96 0.85 7.33 -12.59
N LYS A 97 0.77 8.30 -13.52
CA LYS A 97 -0.51 8.98 -13.80
C LYS A 97 -1.51 8.02 -14.43
N ALA A 98 -1.05 7.15 -15.32
CA ALA A 98 -1.87 6.10 -15.93
C ALA A 98 -2.35 5.07 -14.89
N ILE A 99 -1.47 4.65 -13.97
CA ILE A 99 -1.80 3.76 -12.85
C ILE A 99 -2.91 4.37 -12.00
N LEU A 100 -2.70 5.60 -11.52
CA LEU A 100 -3.63 6.30 -10.64
C LEU A 100 -4.98 6.58 -11.31
N THR A 101 -4.97 6.93 -12.60
CA THR A 101 -6.21 7.18 -13.36
C THR A 101 -7.01 5.89 -13.53
N SER A 102 -6.34 4.77 -13.81
CA SER A 102 -6.99 3.47 -13.95
C SER A 102 -7.56 2.95 -12.62
N PHE A 103 -6.83 3.16 -11.52
CA PHE A 103 -7.32 2.87 -10.18
C PHE A 103 -8.51 3.77 -9.78
N SER A 104 -8.43 5.07 -10.05
CA SER A 104 -9.53 6.02 -9.80
C SER A 104 -10.80 5.58 -10.51
N LYS A 105 -10.68 5.20 -11.78
CA LYS A 105 -11.80 4.73 -12.59
C LYS A 105 -12.44 3.47 -11.98
N LEU A 106 -11.64 2.51 -11.52
CA LEU A 106 -12.16 1.32 -10.82
C LEU A 106 -12.97 1.71 -9.58
N LEU A 107 -12.48 2.65 -8.77
CA LEU A 107 -13.19 3.12 -7.58
C LEU A 107 -14.52 3.81 -7.95
N GLU A 108 -14.52 4.66 -8.98
CA GLU A 108 -15.73 5.37 -9.42
C GLU A 108 -16.78 4.43 -10.04
N GLU A 109 -16.35 3.40 -10.77
CA GLU A 109 -17.27 2.47 -11.46
C GLU A 109 -17.82 1.39 -10.52
N HIS A 110 -17.01 0.88 -9.59
CA HIS A 110 -17.36 -0.31 -8.81
C HIS A 110 -17.50 -0.05 -7.30
N TYR A 111 -16.91 1.03 -6.79
CA TYR A 111 -16.94 1.38 -5.37
C TYR A 111 -17.35 2.86 -5.11
N PRO A 112 -18.46 3.36 -5.70
CA PRO A 112 -18.77 4.80 -5.72
C PRO A 112 -19.30 5.36 -4.39
N ASP A 113 -19.86 4.53 -3.52
CA ASP A 113 -20.60 4.97 -2.32
C ASP A 113 -19.88 4.60 -1.02
N PRO A 114 -19.27 5.57 -0.30
CA PRO A 114 -18.62 5.33 0.98
C PRO A 114 -19.53 4.84 2.11
N ASN A 115 -20.85 4.81 1.93
CA ASN A 115 -21.77 4.20 2.90
C ASN A 115 -21.95 2.69 2.68
N ASN A 116 -21.59 2.17 1.51
CA ASN A 116 -21.82 0.78 1.13
C ASN A 116 -20.56 0.06 0.64
N CYS A 117 -19.51 0.80 0.29
CA CYS A 117 -18.26 0.30 -0.24
C CYS A 117 -17.13 0.57 0.74
N PHE A 118 -16.18 -0.36 0.82
CA PHE A 118 -15.09 -0.31 1.78
C PHE A 118 -13.74 -0.47 1.10
N LEU A 119 -12.70 0.15 1.65
CA LEU A 119 -11.30 -0.10 1.32
C LEU A 119 -10.67 -0.85 2.48
N CYS A 120 -9.85 -1.86 2.19
CA CYS A 120 -9.10 -2.58 3.22
C CYS A 120 -7.66 -2.80 2.83
N GLY A 121 -6.75 -2.69 3.79
CA GLY A 121 -5.33 -2.95 3.62
C GLY A 121 -4.64 -3.14 4.97
N HIS A 122 -3.32 -3.23 4.95
CA HIS A 122 -2.51 -3.30 6.17
C HIS A 122 -1.77 -1.98 6.37
N ASN A 123 -2.00 -1.31 7.50
CA ASN A 123 -1.49 0.05 7.76
C ASN A 123 -1.95 1.11 6.71
N VAL A 124 -3.05 0.80 6.03
CA VAL A 124 -3.65 1.53 4.91
C VAL A 124 -4.04 2.97 5.28
N ARG A 125 -4.36 3.23 6.56
CA ARG A 125 -4.72 4.59 7.05
C ARG A 125 -3.51 5.50 7.24
N GLU A 126 -2.37 4.95 7.64
CA GLU A 126 -1.16 5.74 7.91
C GLU A 126 -0.22 5.78 6.70
N PHE A 127 -0.35 4.86 5.75
CA PHE A 127 0.50 4.75 4.58
C PHE A 127 -0.25 4.89 3.25
N ASP A 128 -0.86 3.81 2.75
CA ASP A 128 -1.33 3.69 1.36
C ASP A 128 -2.32 4.77 0.94
N ILE A 129 -3.40 4.97 1.71
CA ILE A 129 -4.46 5.92 1.33
C ILE A 129 -3.94 7.35 1.32
N PRO A 130 -3.27 7.86 2.38
CA PRO A 130 -2.63 9.17 2.32
C PRO A 130 -1.61 9.30 1.18
N PHE A 131 -0.89 8.21 0.86
CA PHE A 131 0.09 8.22 -0.23
C PHE A 131 -0.61 8.37 -1.58
N ILE A 132 -1.57 7.51 -1.91
CA ILE A 132 -2.38 7.57 -3.15
C ILE A 132 -3.00 8.97 -3.29
N CYS A 133 -3.65 9.50 -2.24
CA CYS A 133 -4.26 10.82 -2.27
C CYS A 133 -3.26 11.93 -2.63
N ARG A 134 -2.08 11.93 -2.01
CA ARG A 134 -1.02 12.92 -2.30
C ARG A 134 -0.53 12.79 -3.75
N ARG A 135 -0.39 11.57 -4.27
CA ARG A 135 0.06 11.34 -5.64
C ARG A 135 -1.01 11.69 -6.67
N MET A 136 -2.29 11.44 -6.39
CA MET A 136 -3.40 11.93 -7.22
C MET A 136 -3.41 13.46 -7.30
N VAL A 137 -3.25 14.15 -6.16
CA VAL A 137 -3.16 15.62 -6.13
C VAL A 137 -1.95 16.11 -6.93
N LYS A 138 -0.77 15.49 -6.79
CA LYS A 138 0.42 15.83 -7.60
C LYS A 138 0.11 15.76 -9.10
N HIS A 139 -0.62 14.75 -9.54
CA HIS A 139 -0.98 14.53 -10.95
C HIS A 139 -2.25 15.24 -11.42
N GLN A 140 -2.87 16.04 -10.56
CA GLN A 140 -4.13 16.76 -10.81
C GLN A 140 -5.28 15.80 -11.18
N ILE A 141 -5.34 14.65 -10.50
CA ILE A 141 -6.42 13.67 -10.60
C ILE A 141 -7.42 13.96 -9.47
N SER A 142 -8.71 14.02 -9.81
CA SER A 142 -9.77 14.19 -8.81
C SER A 142 -9.80 12.99 -7.87
N LEU A 143 -10.03 13.24 -6.57
CA LEU A 143 -10.15 12.18 -5.60
C LEU A 143 -11.55 11.55 -5.70
N PRO A 144 -11.68 10.22 -5.91
CA PRO A 144 -12.96 9.54 -5.85
C PRO A 144 -13.55 9.59 -4.42
N PRO A 145 -14.86 9.35 -4.23
CA PRO A 145 -15.53 9.50 -2.94
C PRO A 145 -14.86 8.75 -1.78
N LEU A 146 -14.35 7.54 -2.03
CA LEU A 146 -13.62 6.73 -1.04
C LEU A 146 -12.23 7.27 -0.67
N LEU A 147 -11.65 8.15 -1.48
CA LEU A 147 -10.36 8.80 -1.21
C LEU A 147 -10.53 10.27 -0.77
N SER A 148 -11.73 10.81 -0.83
CA SER A 148 -12.06 12.14 -0.34
C SER A 148 -12.16 12.16 1.19
N ILE A 149 -10.99 12.12 1.85
CA ILE A 149 -10.86 11.99 3.32
C ILE A 149 -10.33 13.24 4.03
N SER A 150 -9.85 14.24 3.29
CA SER A 150 -9.31 15.46 3.88
C SER A 150 -10.38 16.18 4.73
N GLY A 151 -10.01 16.55 5.96
CA GLY A 151 -10.90 17.22 6.91
C GLY A 151 -11.96 16.31 7.57
N LYS A 152 -12.03 15.02 7.21
CA LYS A 152 -12.91 14.06 7.88
C LYS A 152 -12.35 13.60 9.22
N LYS A 153 -13.24 13.41 10.18
CA LYS A 153 -12.93 12.76 11.45
C LYS A 153 -12.82 11.24 11.28
N PRO A 154 -12.14 10.51 12.18
CA PRO A 154 -11.97 9.06 12.07
C PRO A 154 -13.29 8.29 11.81
N TRP A 155 -14.35 8.61 12.56
CA TRP A 155 -15.69 8.00 12.42
C TRP A 155 -16.42 8.37 11.12
N GLN A 156 -15.96 9.36 10.37
CA GLN A 156 -16.48 9.69 9.04
C GLN A 156 -15.75 8.93 7.93
N THR A 157 -14.78 8.08 8.30
CA THR A 157 -13.96 7.27 7.40
C THR A 157 -14.02 5.79 7.77
N GLU A 158 -15.10 5.33 8.40
CA GLU A 158 -15.30 3.92 8.80
C GLU A 158 -15.28 2.94 7.62
N PHE A 159 -15.48 3.44 6.40
CA PHE A 159 -15.31 2.68 5.16
C PHE A 159 -13.85 2.26 4.89
N ILE A 160 -12.87 2.78 5.63
CA ILE A 160 -11.47 2.32 5.57
C ILE A 160 -11.24 1.30 6.69
N ILE A 161 -10.92 0.07 6.32
CA ILE A 161 -10.68 -1.03 7.24
C ILE A 161 -9.17 -1.29 7.26
N ASP A 162 -8.53 -1.00 8.38
CA ASP A 162 -7.09 -1.20 8.53
C ASP A 162 -6.79 -2.43 9.39
N THR A 163 -6.18 -3.45 8.80
CA THR A 163 -5.89 -4.70 9.51
C THR A 163 -4.87 -4.53 10.63
N MET A 164 -3.97 -3.54 10.56
CA MET A 164 -3.07 -3.21 11.66
C MET A 164 -3.86 -2.64 12.85
N GLU A 165 -4.87 -1.81 12.59
CA GLU A 165 -5.76 -1.29 13.63
C GLU A 165 -6.67 -2.37 14.23
N LEU A 166 -7.13 -3.32 13.41
CA LEU A 166 -7.89 -4.47 13.88
C LEU A 166 -7.03 -5.37 14.79
N TRP A 167 -5.77 -5.58 14.43
CA TRP A 167 -4.84 -6.41 15.19
C TRP A 167 -4.40 -5.78 16.52
N ARG A 168 -4.20 -4.46 16.57
CA ARG A 168 -3.55 -3.85 17.74
C ARG A 168 -4.38 -3.91 19.02
N PHE A 169 -5.70 -4.15 18.96
CA PHE A 169 -6.59 -4.19 20.14
C PHE A 169 -6.40 -3.03 21.13
N GLY A 170 -6.01 -1.84 20.63
CA GLY A 170 -5.71 -0.65 21.43
C GLY A 170 -4.23 -0.42 21.77
N ASP A 171 -3.32 -1.34 21.43
CA ASP A 171 -1.87 -1.15 21.55
C ASP A 171 -1.32 -0.23 20.43
N ILE A 172 -1.28 1.05 20.70
CA ILE A 172 -0.77 2.06 19.76
C ILE A 172 0.77 2.17 19.74
N LYS A 173 1.49 1.40 20.56
CA LYS A 173 2.96 1.58 20.72
C LYS A 173 3.77 0.82 19.70
N ASN A 174 3.26 -0.33 19.24
CA ASN A 174 4.03 -1.29 18.47
C ASN A 174 3.45 -1.43 17.07
N TYR A 175 4.23 -1.02 16.07
CA TYR A 175 3.98 -1.43 14.69
C TYR A 175 4.19 -2.95 14.58
N THR A 176 3.25 -3.65 13.94
CA THR A 176 3.35 -5.09 13.66
C THR A 176 3.15 -5.30 12.18
N SER A 177 4.14 -5.88 11.49
CA SER A 177 4.06 -6.12 10.05
C SER A 177 3.00 -7.18 9.71
N LEU A 178 2.50 -7.11 8.47
CA LEU A 178 1.57 -8.10 7.92
C LEU A 178 2.12 -9.52 8.04
N GLU A 179 3.39 -9.72 7.67
CA GLU A 179 4.09 -11.01 7.76
C GLU A 179 4.10 -11.55 9.20
N LEU A 180 4.39 -10.70 10.19
CA LEU A 180 4.44 -11.12 11.59
C LEU A 180 3.05 -11.53 12.10
N ILE A 181 2.00 -10.78 11.74
CA ILE A 181 0.63 -11.12 12.11
C ILE A 181 0.20 -12.44 11.45
N ALA A 182 0.41 -12.56 10.14
CA ALA A 182 0.02 -13.74 9.38
C ALA A 182 0.73 -15.01 9.90
N THR A 183 2.04 -14.91 10.14
CA THR A 183 2.84 -15.99 10.74
C THR A 183 2.32 -16.38 12.12
N THR A 184 1.99 -15.40 12.97
CA THR A 184 1.45 -15.64 14.32
C THR A 184 0.11 -16.39 14.29
N LEU A 185 -0.72 -16.12 13.28
CA LEU A 185 -2.04 -16.73 13.11
C LEU A 185 -2.02 -18.04 12.30
N GLY A 186 -0.83 -18.48 11.84
CA GLY A 186 -0.69 -19.66 10.99
C GLY A 186 -1.29 -19.48 9.59
N ILE A 187 -1.50 -18.24 9.16
CA ILE A 187 -1.96 -17.93 7.80
C ILE A 187 -0.77 -18.15 6.88
N PRO A 188 -0.92 -18.95 5.81
CA PRO A 188 0.16 -19.16 4.86
C PRO A 188 0.49 -17.83 4.17
N THR A 189 1.64 -17.27 4.53
CA THR A 189 2.33 -16.29 3.72
C THR A 189 3.11 -17.03 2.66
N PRO A 190 3.05 -16.63 1.39
CA PRO A 190 4.01 -17.09 0.41
C PRO A 190 5.41 -16.84 0.95
N LYS A 191 6.35 -17.78 0.73
CA LYS A 191 7.75 -17.45 0.96
C LYS A 191 8.12 -16.35 -0.02
N ASP A 192 8.28 -15.14 0.49
CA ASP A 192 8.59 -14.01 -0.37
C ASP A 192 10.07 -14.02 -0.72
N ASP A 193 10.29 -13.80 -2.00
CA ASP A 193 11.61 -13.68 -2.60
C ASP A 193 12.17 -12.26 -2.43
N ILE A 194 11.31 -11.29 -2.08
CA ILE A 194 11.66 -9.92 -1.71
C ILE A 194 10.82 -9.42 -0.54
N ASP A 195 11.32 -8.43 0.20
CA ASP A 195 10.56 -7.63 1.16
C ASP A 195 10.44 -6.16 0.72
N GLY A 196 9.60 -5.37 1.41
CA GLY A 196 9.36 -3.95 1.08
C GLY A 196 10.62 -3.06 1.04
N SER A 197 11.71 -3.42 1.73
CA SER A 197 12.98 -2.69 1.66
C SER A 197 13.74 -2.93 0.35
N GLN A 198 13.45 -4.03 -0.34
CA GLN A 198 14.11 -4.45 -1.58
C GLN A 198 13.39 -3.95 -2.85
N VAL A 199 12.16 -3.47 -2.74
CA VAL A 199 11.36 -2.99 -3.90
C VAL A 199 12.10 -1.93 -4.71
N GLY A 200 12.85 -1.03 -4.03
CA GLY A 200 13.67 -0.01 -4.68
C GLY A 200 14.78 -0.60 -5.56
N SER A 201 15.55 -1.57 -5.07
CA SER A 201 16.63 -2.20 -5.83
C SER A 201 16.07 -3.07 -6.96
N VAL A 202 14.99 -3.81 -6.73
CA VAL A 202 14.33 -4.63 -7.75
C VAL A 202 13.87 -3.75 -8.92
N TYR A 203 13.30 -2.58 -8.63
CA TYR A 203 12.83 -1.68 -9.70
C TYR A 203 13.97 -0.98 -10.44
N TRP A 204 14.96 -0.45 -9.72
CA TRP A 204 15.98 0.41 -10.31
C TRP A 204 17.19 -0.35 -10.86
N GLU A 205 17.57 -1.45 -10.24
CA GLU A 205 18.75 -2.24 -10.57
C GLU A 205 18.37 -3.48 -11.37
N GLU A 206 17.47 -4.30 -10.84
CA GLU A 206 17.06 -5.56 -11.50
C GLU A 206 16.10 -5.34 -12.67
N ARG A 207 15.38 -4.21 -12.67
CA ARG A 207 14.37 -3.86 -13.69
C ARG A 207 13.22 -4.86 -13.76
N ASP A 208 12.90 -5.52 -12.65
CA ASP A 208 11.87 -6.56 -12.60
C ASP A 208 10.57 -6.05 -11.97
N LEU A 209 9.77 -5.32 -12.78
CA LEU A 209 8.46 -4.85 -12.34
C LEU A 209 7.50 -6.02 -12.04
N ASN A 210 7.61 -7.14 -12.75
CA ASN A 210 6.69 -8.27 -12.59
C ASN A 210 6.87 -8.93 -11.22
N ARG A 211 8.12 -9.02 -10.75
CA ARG A 211 8.45 -9.49 -9.40
C ARG A 211 7.80 -8.63 -8.32
N ILE A 212 7.82 -7.31 -8.49
CA ILE A 212 7.16 -6.38 -7.56
C ILE A 212 5.64 -6.52 -7.62
N VAL A 213 5.07 -6.70 -8.81
CA VAL A 213 3.63 -6.96 -8.98
C VAL A 213 3.23 -8.23 -8.23
N LEU A 214 3.97 -9.33 -8.40
CA LEU A 214 3.69 -10.59 -7.72
C LEU A 214 3.76 -10.44 -6.20
N TYR A 215 4.78 -9.74 -5.68
CA TYR A 215 4.90 -9.42 -4.26
C TYR A 215 3.67 -8.68 -3.73
N CYS A 216 3.30 -7.57 -4.37
CA CYS A 216 2.14 -6.75 -3.99
C CYS A 216 0.81 -7.54 -4.07
N GLN A 217 0.66 -8.42 -5.07
CA GLN A 217 -0.52 -9.30 -5.19
C GLN A 217 -0.65 -10.28 -4.02
N LYS A 218 0.47 -10.85 -3.56
CA LYS A 218 0.51 -11.76 -2.41
C LYS A 218 0.20 -11.07 -1.10
N ASP A 219 0.65 -9.83 -0.92
CA ASP A 219 0.29 -9.01 0.25
C ASP A 219 -1.23 -8.80 0.30
N VAL A 220 -1.87 -8.46 -0.83
CA VAL A 220 -3.34 -8.36 -0.91
C VAL A 220 -4.02 -9.69 -0.54
N VAL A 221 -3.54 -10.84 -1.04
CA VAL A 221 -4.08 -12.15 -0.66
C VAL A 221 -3.96 -12.37 0.85
N THR A 222 -2.81 -12.03 1.43
CA THR A 222 -2.56 -12.17 2.88
C THR A 222 -3.49 -11.29 3.70
N VAL A 223 -3.74 -10.05 3.26
CA VAL A 223 -4.73 -9.15 3.89
C VAL A 223 -6.14 -9.76 3.85
N VAL A 224 -6.57 -10.31 2.72
CA VAL A 224 -7.88 -10.98 2.60
C VAL A 224 -8.00 -12.12 3.61
N ARG A 225 -7.01 -13.01 3.64
CA ARG A 225 -6.98 -14.16 4.56
C ARG A 225 -6.96 -13.71 6.02
N LEU A 226 -6.22 -12.64 6.33
CA LEU A 226 -6.17 -12.05 7.67
C LEU A 226 -7.54 -11.53 8.10
N VAL A 227 -8.26 -10.82 7.22
CA VAL A 227 -9.62 -10.34 7.52
C VAL A 227 -10.59 -11.50 7.74
N GLN A 228 -10.50 -12.57 6.95
CA GLN A 228 -11.31 -13.77 7.16
C GLN A 228 -11.01 -14.43 8.51
N HIS A 229 -9.73 -14.60 8.84
CA HIS A 229 -9.30 -15.17 10.12
C HIS A 229 -9.78 -14.35 11.31
N LEU A 230 -9.59 -13.02 11.28
CA LEU A 230 -10.04 -12.10 12.33
C LEU A 230 -11.58 -12.08 12.47
N SER A 231 -12.29 -12.53 11.44
CA SER A 231 -13.75 -12.65 11.42
C SER A 231 -14.24 -14.09 11.72
N LEU A 232 -13.35 -14.99 12.14
CA LEU A 232 -13.63 -16.40 12.42
C LEU A 232 -14.21 -17.16 11.21
N MET A 233 -13.74 -16.81 10.01
CA MET A 233 -14.06 -17.52 8.77
C MET A 233 -12.88 -18.36 8.30
N ASP A 234 -13.18 -19.45 7.59
CA ASP A 234 -12.18 -20.15 6.80
C ASP A 234 -11.62 -19.19 5.74
N TRP A 235 -10.30 -19.16 5.64
CA TRP A 235 -9.63 -18.35 4.64
C TRP A 235 -9.62 -19.04 3.27
N ILE A 236 -9.57 -18.23 2.22
CA ILE A 236 -9.56 -18.70 0.83
C ILE A 236 -8.32 -19.54 0.54
N ALA A 237 -8.54 -20.72 -0.03
CA ALA A 237 -7.49 -21.63 -0.49
C ALA A 237 -6.87 -21.15 -1.81
N ASP A 238 -5.66 -21.61 -2.14
CA ASP A 238 -4.92 -21.13 -3.32
C ASP A 238 -5.65 -21.38 -4.65
N ASP A 239 -6.41 -22.47 -4.77
CA ASP A 239 -7.20 -22.83 -5.96
C ASP A 239 -8.46 -21.98 -6.15
N GLN A 240 -8.78 -21.13 -5.17
CA GLN A 240 -9.88 -20.18 -5.20
C GLN A 240 -9.42 -18.75 -5.53
N ILE A 241 -8.14 -18.57 -5.89
CA ILE A 241 -7.54 -17.28 -6.24
C ILE A 241 -7.36 -17.21 -7.77
N GLU A 242 -7.92 -16.17 -8.38
CA GLU A 242 -7.82 -15.89 -9.81
C GLU A 242 -7.02 -14.58 -10.00
N PHE A 243 -5.85 -14.67 -10.63
CA PHE A 243 -5.04 -13.51 -11.01
C PHE A 243 -5.45 -13.01 -12.40
N ALA A 244 -5.75 -11.71 -12.51
CA ALA A 244 -6.26 -11.05 -13.71
C ALA A 244 -5.35 -9.91 -14.18
#